data_AF-A0A1M5ZH20-F1
#
_entry.id   AF-A0A1M5ZH20-F1
#
_cell.length_a   1.000
_cell.length_b   1.000
_cell.length_c   1.000
_cell.angle_alpha   90.00
_cell.angle_beta   90.00
_cell.angle_gamma   90.00
#
_symmetry.space_group_name_H-M   'P 1'
#
loop_
_entity.id
_entity.type
_entity.pdbx_description
1 polymer ?
#
loop_
_entity_poly.entity_id
_entity_poly.type
_entity_poly.pdbx_seq_one_letter_code
_entity_poly.pdbx_strand_id
1 'polypeptide(L)' 'MTTEVKVTLDYELLSVIRSVIEGFQAKELDAQYLHRIILLIEIEVLHLEDFKQAITNRSRARAVIEQLNHLQEI' A
#
# COMPACT_ATOMS: atom_id res chain seq x y z
N MET A 1 -9.16 12.37 7.00
CA MET A 1 -8.87 11.35 8.03
C MET A 1 -8.06 10.30 7.34
N THR A 2 -6.84 10.05 7.78
CA THR A 2 -5.94 9.09 7.15
C THR A 2 -5.98 7.74 7.86
N THR A 3 -5.53 6.71 7.15
CA THR A 3 -5.31 5.36 7.66
C THR A 3 -4.01 4.81 7.10
N GLU A 4 -3.41 3.86 7.82
CA GLU A 4 -2.24 3.15 7.35
C GLU A 4 -2.61 1.85 6.64
N VAL A 5 -1.86 1.54 5.59
CA VAL A 5 -1.96 0.30 4.82
C VAL A 5 -0.56 -0.24 4.59
N LYS A 6 -0.42 -1.54 4.79
CA LYS A 6 0.78 -2.29 4.46
C LYS A 6 0.61 -2.93 3.08
N VAL A 7 1.53 -2.67 2.16
CA VAL A 7 1.54 -3.25 0.83
C VAL A 7 2.79 -4.10 0.66
N THR A 8 2.61 -5.40 0.50
CA THR A 8 3.71 -6.35 0.30
C THR A 8 3.76 -6.79 -1.16
N LEU A 9 4.91 -6.65 -1.82
CA LEU A 9 5.05 -6.79 -3.27
C LEU A 9 6.43 -7.34 -3.67
N ASP A 10 6.53 -7.88 -4.89
CA ASP A 10 7.81 -8.24 -5.50
C ASP A 10 8.55 -6.98 -5.99
N TYR A 11 9.89 -7.06 -6.11
CA TYR A 11 10.73 -5.93 -6.51
C TYR A 11 10.37 -5.34 -7.88
N GLU A 12 9.99 -6.19 -8.84
CA GLU A 12 9.57 -5.75 -10.17
C GLU A 12 8.30 -4.89 -10.16
N LEU A 13 7.52 -4.92 -9.08
CA LEU A 13 6.31 -4.13 -8.92
C LEU A 13 6.57 -2.78 -8.24
N LEU A 14 7.76 -2.53 -7.70
CA LEU A 14 8.03 -1.34 -6.90
C LEU A 14 7.71 -0.03 -7.64
N SER A 15 8.22 0.11 -8.86
CA SER A 15 8.04 1.33 -9.65
C SER A 15 6.56 1.57 -10.00
N VAL A 16 5.82 0.52 -10.33
CA VAL A 16 4.39 0.67 -10.66
C VAL A 16 3.57 0.99 -9.41
N ILE A 17 3.90 0.41 -8.26
CA ILE A 17 3.20 0.66 -7.01
C ILE A 17 3.48 2.08 -6.50
N ARG A 18 4.71 2.58 -6.60
CA ARG A 18 5.03 3.97 -6.26
C ARG A 18 4.30 4.98 -7.13
N SER A 19 4.15 4.71 -8.42
CA SER A 19 3.33 5.56 -9.29
C SER A 19 1.86 5.59 -8.87
N VAL A 20 1.32 4.48 -8.35
CA VAL A 20 -0.04 4.48 -7.77
C VAL A 20 -0.09 5.30 -6.48
N ILE A 21 0.88 5.14 -5.58
CA ILE A 21 0.98 5.91 -4.33
C ILE A 21 0.95 7.42 -4.61
N GLU A 22 1.80 7.89 -5.54
CA GLU A 22 1.86 9.29 -5.95
C GLU A 22 0.53 9.78 -6.54
N GLY A 23 -0.11 8.97 -7.39
CA GLY A 23 -1.38 9.31 -8.04
C GLY A 23 -2.56 9.50 -7.07
N PHE A 24 -2.48 8.87 -5.90
CA PHE A 24 -3.47 8.99 -4.82
C PHE A 24 -3.08 10.01 -3.75
N GLN A 25 -1.97 10.74 -3.94
CA GLN A 25 -1.39 11.63 -2.94
C GLN A 25 -1.14 10.92 -1.59
N ALA A 26 -0.94 9.61 -1.62
CA ALA A 26 -0.61 8.82 -0.46
C ALA A 26 0.87 8.98 -0.11
N LYS A 27 1.22 8.77 1.17
CA LYS A 27 2.57 8.97 1.67
C LYS A 27 3.19 7.62 2.04
N GLU A 28 4.33 7.30 1.44
CA GLU A 28 5.18 6.19 1.90
C GLU A 28 5.80 6.60 3.24
N LEU A 29 5.42 5.93 4.33
CA LEU A 29 5.92 6.18 5.68
C LEU A 29 7.22 5.40 5.96
N ASP A 30 7.29 4.16 5.48
CA ASP A 30 8.45 3.28 5.65
C ASP A 30 8.50 2.23 4.53
N ALA A 31 9.69 1.64 4.32
CA ALA A 31 9.91 0.58 3.36
C ALA A 31 10.95 -0.43 3.85
N GLN A 32 10.59 -1.71 3.85
CA GLN A 32 11.49 -2.83 4.17
C GLN A 32 11.77 -3.66 2.92
N TYR A 33 13.05 -3.87 2.64
CA TYR A 33 13.53 -4.59 1.45
C TYR A 33 14.08 -5.96 1.88
N LEU A 34 13.18 -6.94 1.99
CA LEU A 34 13.50 -8.32 2.35
C LEU A 34 13.44 -9.22 1.11
N HIS A 35 12.99 -10.46 1.24
CA HIS A 35 12.69 -11.33 0.09
C HIS A 35 11.58 -10.75 -0.80
N ARG A 36 10.63 -10.07 -0.18
CA ARG A 36 9.65 -9.17 -0.81
C ARG A 36 9.78 -7.80 -0.19
N ILE A 37 9.34 -6.78 -0.92
CA ILE A 37 9.24 -5.42 -0.39
C ILE A 37 7.99 -5.33 0.45
N ILE A 38 8.07 -4.61 1.57
CA ILE A 38 6.93 -4.20 2.40
C ILE A 38 6.96 -2.68 2.45
N LEU A 39 5.89 -2.03 1.98
CA LEU A 39 5.69 -0.59 2.08
C LEU A 39 4.64 -0.31 3.14
N LEU A 40 4.92 0.63 4.03
CA LEU A 40 3.93 1.22 4.92
C LEU A 40 3.48 2.55 4.31
N ILE A 41 2.17 2.70 4.13
CA ILE A 41 1.60 3.81 3.37
C ILE A 41 0.48 4.45 4.18
N GLU A 42 0.51 5.78 4.30
CA GLU A 42 -0.60 6.58 4.82
C GLU A 42 -1.45 7.10 3.66
N ILE A 43 -2.77 6.96 3.75
CA ILE A 43 -3.72 7.43 2.73
C ILE A 43 -5.01 7.96 3.36
N GLU A 44 -5.64 8.95 2.73
CA GLU A 44 -6.98 9.39 3.09
C GLU A 44 -8.00 8.25 2.97
N VAL A 45 -8.82 8.08 4.01
CA VAL A 45 -9.79 6.97 4.12
C VAL A 45 -10.79 6.96 2.98
N LEU A 46 -11.16 8.14 2.46
CA LEU A 46 -12.06 8.28 1.31
C LEU A 46 -11.47 7.71 0.00
N HIS A 47 -10.15 7.60 -0.08
CA HIS A 47 -9.43 7.07 -1.25
C HIS A 47 -8.99 5.61 -1.07
N LEU A 48 -9.21 5.01 0.10
CA LEU A 48 -8.67 3.69 0.45
C LEU A 48 -9.15 2.59 -0.50
N GLU A 49 -10.45 2.50 -0.77
CA GLU A 49 -11.00 1.41 -1.59
C GLU A 49 -10.57 1.55 -3.06
N ASP A 50 -10.57 2.76 -3.61
CA ASP A 50 -10.07 3.04 -4.95
C ASP A 50 -8.58 2.74 -5.08
N PHE A 51 -7.80 3.10 -4.05
CA PHE A 51 -6.38 2.78 -3.96
C PHE A 51 -6.15 1.26 -3.94
N LYS A 52 -6.89 0.52 -3.12
CA LYS A 52 -6.79 -0.96 -3.06
C LYS A 52 -7.09 -1.59 -4.42
N GLN A 53 -8.11 -1.10 -5.12
CA GLN A 53 -8.46 -1.58 -6.45
C GLN A 53 -7.36 -1.22 -7.48
N ALA A 54 -6.82 0.00 -7.42
CA ALA A 54 -5.74 0.43 -8.30
C ALA A 54 -4.48 -0.41 -8.12
N ILE A 55 -4.06 -0.66 -6.87
CA ILE A 55 -2.93 -1.54 -6.54
C ILE A 55 -3.19 -2.96 -7.07
N THR A 56 -4.39 -3.50 -6.86
CA THR A 56 -4.77 -4.83 -7.37
C THR A 56 -4.66 -4.88 -8.90
N ASN A 57 -5.20 -3.90 -9.60
CA ASN A 57 -5.18 -3.84 -11.06
C ASN A 57 -3.76 -3.70 -11.61
N ARG A 58 -2.96 -2.78 -11.04
CA ARG A 58 -1.61 -2.48 -11.52
C ARG A 58 -0.59 -3.55 -11.16
N SER A 59 -0.78 -4.25 -10.05
CA SER A 59 0.06 -5.41 -9.67
C SER A 59 -0.37 -6.72 -10.33
N ARG A 60 -1.53 -6.76 -10.98
CA ARG A 60 -2.20 -7.99 -11.44
C ARG A 60 -2.49 -8.95 -10.28
N ALA A 61 -2.97 -8.41 -9.16
CA ALA A 61 -3.27 -9.11 -7.92
C ALA A 61 -2.08 -9.84 -7.26
N ARG A 62 -0.85 -9.41 -7.57
CA ARG A 62 0.39 -9.97 -6.98
C ARG A 62 0.88 -9.21 -5.75
N ALA A 63 0.37 -8.00 -5.52
CA ALA A 63 0.59 -7.29 -4.27
C ALA A 63 -0.47 -7.71 -3.23
N VAL A 64 -0.04 -7.86 -1.98
CA VAL A 64 -0.92 -8.11 -0.83
C VAL A 64 -1.12 -6.79 -0.09
N ILE A 65 -2.36 -6.42 0.20
CA ILE A 65 -2.72 -5.17 0.86
C ILE A 65 -3.40 -5.50 2.18
N GLU A 66 -2.90 -4.96 3.28
CA GLU A 66 -3.46 -5.13 4.62
C GLU A 66 -3.71 -3.74 5.23
N GLN A 67 -4.96 -3.43 5.56
CA GLN A 67 -5.28 -2.21 6.30
C GLN A 67 -4.86 -2.40 7.76
N LEU A 68 -4.06 -1.48 8.28
CA LEU A 68 -3.68 -1.48 9.68
C LEU A 68 -4.76 -0.74 10.46
N ASN A 69 -5.71 -1.49 11.01
CA ASN A 69 -6.64 -0.94 11.98
C ASN A 69 -5.88 -0.79 13.31
N HIS A 70 -5.97 0.37 13.94
CA HIS A 70 -5.56 0.58 15.34
C HIS A 70 -6.50 -0.17 16.32
N LEU A 71 -6.59 -1.49 16.17
CA LEU A 71 -7.11 -2.41 17.19
C LEU A 71 -6.02 -3.45 17.45
N GLN A 72 -4.95 -3.00 18.12
CA GLN A 72 -4.06 -3.88 18.87
C GLN A 72 -4.38 -3.72 20.36
N GLU A 73 -5.42 -4.38 20.83
CA GLU A 73 -5.58 -4.89 22.21
C GLU A 73 -6.47 -6.13 22.01
N ILE A 74 -5.99 -7.37 22.24
CA ILE A 74 -5.80 -8.03 23.55
C ILE A 74 -4.66 -9.05 23.44
#